data_AF-A0A4U2E295-F1
#
_entry.id   AF-A0A4U2E295-F1
#
_cell.length_a   1.000
_cell.length_b   1.000
_cell.length_c   1.000
_cell.angle_alpha   90.00
_cell.angle_beta   90.00
_cell.angle_gamma   90.00
#
_symmetry.space_group_name_H-M   'P 1'
#
loop_
_entity.id
_entity.type
_entity.pdbx_description
1 polymer ?
#
loop_
_entity_poly.entity_id
_entity_poly.type
_entity_poly.pdbx_seq_one_letter_code
_entity_poly.pdbx_strand_id
1 'polypeptide(L)'
;MKKIAVVLSGCGVFDGAEINEVVLTLLALEEQGVDYQCFAPDKPQTHTINHLQGNEKEQTRNVLEEAARIVRGNVTSLSELNENEFSALIVPGGFGVAKNLST
;
A
#
# COMPACT_ATOMS: atom_id res chain seq x y z
N MET A 1 11.24 -12.53 -16.56
CA MET A 1 11.64 -12.62 -15.13
C MET A 1 10.37 -12.47 -14.31
N LYS A 2 10.26 -13.17 -13.17
CA LYS A 2 9.08 -13.02 -12.29
C LYS A 2 9.18 -11.69 -11.53
N LYS A 3 8.06 -10.99 -11.41
CA LYS A 3 7.96 -9.64 -10.81
C LYS A 3 8.00 -9.71 -9.28
N ILE A 4 8.11 -8.56 -8.61
CA ILE A 4 7.87 -8.44 -7.17
C ILE A 4 6.49 -7.83 -6.92
N ALA A 5 5.70 -8.44 -6.04
CA ALA A 5 4.44 -7.86 -5.58
C ALA A 5 4.72 -6.92 -4.41
N VAL A 6 4.15 -5.71 -4.44
CA VAL A 6 4.24 -4.74 -3.35
C VAL A 6 2.83 -4.46 -2.83
N VAL A 7 2.53 -4.85 -1.59
CA VAL A 7 1.19 -4.70 -1.01
C VAL A 7 1.13 -3.48 -0.10
N LEU A 8 0.25 -2.55 -0.45
CA LEU A 8 0.02 -1.29 0.24
C LEU A 8 -1.25 -1.37 1.09
N SER A 9 -1.31 -0.53 2.11
CA SER A 9 -2.40 -0.51 3.09
C SER A 9 -3.16 0.82 3.17
N GLY A 10 -2.92 1.75 2.24
CA GLY A 10 -3.51 3.11 2.19
C GLY A 10 -2.42 4.15 1.92
N CYS A 11 -2.63 5.42 2.30
CA CYS A 11 -1.66 6.50 2.11
C CYS A 11 -1.51 7.41 3.34
N GLY A 12 -0.62 7.03 4.25
CA GLY A 12 -0.34 7.77 5.48
C GLY A 12 0.04 6.85 6.63
N VAL A 13 1.05 7.21 7.43
CA VAL A 13 1.62 6.32 8.46
C VAL A 13 0.61 5.85 9.51
N PHE A 14 -0.42 6.62 9.86
CA PHE A 14 -1.35 6.27 10.94
C PHE A 14 -2.56 5.44 10.51
N ASP A 15 -2.92 5.46 9.23
CA ASP A 15 -4.12 4.81 8.70
C ASP A 15 -3.92 4.05 7.38
N GLY A 16 -2.71 4.08 6.82
CA GLY A 16 -2.32 3.43 5.58
C GLY A 16 -0.85 3.02 5.57
N ALA A 17 -0.25 2.99 4.38
CA ALA A 17 1.16 2.70 4.21
C ALA A 17 2.03 3.92 4.58
N GLU A 18 3.20 3.67 5.17
CA GLU A 18 4.21 4.71 5.39
C GLU A 18 4.78 5.15 4.03
N ILE A 19 4.57 6.42 3.69
CA ILE A 19 4.79 6.93 2.33
C ILE A 19 6.27 6.85 1.92
N ASN A 20 7.19 7.15 2.85
CA ASN A 20 8.63 7.12 2.56
C ASN A 20 9.13 5.69 2.40
N GLU A 21 8.69 4.75 3.24
CA GLU A 21 9.01 3.34 3.11
C GLU A 21 8.57 2.80 1.75
N VAL A 22 7.36 3.16 1.30
CA VAL A 22 6.89 2.78 -0.04
C VAL A 22 7.78 3.39 -1.12
N VAL A 23 8.00 4.71 -1.12
CA VAL A 23 8.80 5.39 -2.16
C VAL A 23 10.23 4.85 -2.22
N LEU A 24 10.88 4.65 -1.07
CA LEU A 24 12.24 4.10 -0.99
C LEU A 24 12.29 2.64 -1.44
N THR A 25 11.27 1.84 -1.12
CA THR A 25 11.14 0.46 -1.60
C THR A 25 11.07 0.43 -3.12
N LEU A 26 10.19 1.24 -3.72
CA LEU A 26 10.00 1.25 -5.17
C LEU A 26 11.26 1.78 -5.89
N LEU A 27 11.89 2.83 -5.35
CA LEU A 27 13.17 3.33 -5.86
C LEU A 27 14.25 2.25 -5.88
N ALA A 28 14.41 1.50 -4.77
CA ALA A 28 15.39 0.43 -4.69
C ALA A 28 15.13 -0.69 -5.70
N LEU A 29 13.87 -1.03 -5.97
CA LEU A 29 13.50 -2.01 -7.00
C LEU A 29 13.85 -1.50 -8.41
N GLU A 30 13.54 -0.24 -8.72
CA GLU A 30 13.85 0.38 -10.02
C GLU A 30 15.36 0.48 -10.26
N GLU A 31 16.14 0.89 -9.25
CA GLU A 31 17.60 0.97 -9.35
C GLU A 31 18.27 -0.39 -9.62
N GLN A 32 17.63 -1.49 -9.20
CA GLN A 32 18.08 -2.85 -9.49
C GLN A 32 17.50 -3.43 -10.80
N GLY A 33 16.68 -2.66 -11.53
CA GLY A 33 16.03 -3.12 -12.76
C GLY A 33 15.01 -4.23 -12.53
N VAL A 34 14.38 -4.28 -11.34
CA VAL A 34 13.39 -5.29 -10.98
C VAL A 34 11.98 -4.77 -11.24
N ASP A 35 11.23 -5.47 -12.09
CA ASP A 35 9.82 -5.18 -12.32
C ASP A 35 8.98 -5.47 -11.07
N TYR A 36 8.02 -4.58 -10.79
CA TYR A 36 7.07 -4.73 -9.69
C TYR A 36 5.64 -4.37 -10.10
N GLN A 37 4.68 -4.84 -9.30
CA GLN A 37 3.28 -4.42 -9.35
C GLN A 37 2.80 -4.10 -7.94
N CYS A 38 2.15 -2.95 -7.78
CA CYS A 38 1.56 -2.59 -6.50
C CYS A 38 0.13 -3.13 -6.41
N PHE A 39 -0.24 -3.55 -5.20
CA PHE A 39 -1.57 -4.05 -4.86
C PHE A 39 -2.06 -3.41 -3.58
N ALA A 40 -3.38 -3.29 -3.43
CA ALA A 40 -3.99 -2.89 -2.17
C ALA A 40 -5.40 -3.50 -2.05
N PRO A 41 -5.89 -3.83 -0.85
CA PRO A 41 -7.26 -4.28 -0.68
C PRO A 41 -8.27 -3.21 -1.13
N ASP A 42 -9.25 -3.60 -1.95
CA ASP A 42 -10.39 -2.73 -2.27
C ASP A 42 -11.45 -2.81 -1.17
N LYS A 43 -11.25 -2.00 -0.12
CA LYS A 43 -12.18 -1.90 1.02
C LYS A 43 -12.06 -0.56 1.73
N PRO A 44 -13.03 -0.19 2.60
CA PRO A 44 -12.87 0.94 3.49
C PRO A 44 -11.66 0.80 4.43
N GLN A 45 -10.97 1.91 4.69
CA GLN A 45 -10.00 2.00 5.79
C GLN A 45 -10.71 1.85 7.13
N THR A 46 -10.06 1.17 8.09
CA THR A 46 -10.62 0.96 9.44
C THR A 46 -10.81 2.28 10.20
N HIS A 47 -9.84 3.20 10.07
CA HIS A 47 -9.93 4.54 10.63
C HIS A 47 -9.34 5.53 9.62
N THR A 48 -9.77 6.79 9.67
CA THR A 48 -9.11 7.89 8.93
C THR A 48 -8.53 8.88 9.91
N ILE A 49 -7.22 9.16 9.81
CA ILE A 49 -6.49 9.96 10.79
C ILE A 49 -6.05 11.29 10.19
N ASN A 50 -6.30 12.37 10.91
CA ASN A 50 -5.66 13.65 10.63
C ASN A 50 -4.20 13.60 11.10
N HIS A 51 -3.28 13.49 10.16
CA HIS A 51 -1.85 13.37 10.48
C HIS A 51 -1.24 14.63 11.11
N LEU A 52 -1.90 15.80 11.04
CA LEU A 52 -1.44 17.02 11.72
C LEU A 52 -1.75 17.00 13.22
N GLN A 53 -2.87 16.39 13.62
CA GLN A 53 -3.38 16.43 14.99
C GLN A 53 -3.31 15.06 15.68
N GLY A 54 -3.12 13.98 14.92
CA GLY A 54 -3.11 12.60 15.41
C GLY A 54 -4.49 12.04 15.80
N ASN A 55 -5.57 12.80 15.56
CA ASN A 55 -6.93 12.39 15.89
C ASN A 55 -7.66 11.76 14.71
N GLU A 56 -8.64 10.94 15.02
CA GLU A 56 -9.53 10.35 14.04
C GLU A 56 -10.48 11.41 13.45
N LYS A 57 -10.85 11.20 12.19
CA LYS A 57 -11.85 11.96 11.45
C LYS A 57 -13.01 11.05 11.10
N GLU A 58 -14.23 11.54 11.31
CA GLU A 58 -15.47 10.88 10.86
C GLU A 58 -15.64 11.00 9.33
N GLN A 59 -14.70 10.41 8.60
CA GLN A 59 -14.72 10.30 7.15
C GLN A 59 -14.24 8.90 6.76
N THR A 60 -14.89 8.32 5.76
CA THR A 60 -14.48 7.03 5.21
C THR A 60 -13.64 7.25 3.97
N ARG A 61 -12.55 6.49 3.85
CA ARG A 61 -11.70 6.42 2.66
C ARG A 61 -11.54 4.97 2.23
N ASN A 62 -11.24 4.73 0.97
CA ASN A 62 -10.95 3.40 0.45
C ASN A 62 -9.43 3.15 0.41
N VAL A 63 -9.00 1.99 0.87
CA VAL A 63 -7.59 1.59 0.96
C VAL A 63 -6.90 1.59 -0.41
N LEU A 64 -7.54 1.04 -1.44
CA LEU A 64 -7.02 0.99 -2.81
C LEU A 64 -6.95 2.40 -3.44
N GLU A 65 -8.02 3.19 -3.32
CA GLU A 65 -8.06 4.55 -3.86
C GLU A 65 -6.98 5.44 -3.22
N GLU A 66 -6.77 5.34 -1.91
CA GLU A 66 -5.74 6.11 -1.23
C GLU A 66 -4.34 5.61 -1.58
N ALA A 67 -4.11 4.30 -1.65
CA ALA A 67 -2.82 3.74 -2.09
C ALA A 67 -2.43 4.20 -3.52
N ALA A 68 -3.42 4.38 -4.41
CA ALA A 68 -3.21 4.88 -5.76
C ALA A 68 -2.53 6.27 -5.80
N ARG A 69 -2.65 7.07 -4.73
CA ARG A 69 -1.97 8.37 -4.61
C ARG A 69 -0.45 8.23 -4.60
N ILE A 70 0.07 7.24 -3.87
CA ILE A 70 1.53 7.04 -3.73
C ILE A 70 2.12 6.61 -5.08
N VAL A 71 1.45 5.68 -5.76
CA VAL A 71 1.96 5.03 -6.97
C VAL A 71 1.35 5.55 -8.27
N ARG A 72 0.77 6.76 -8.22
CA ARG A 72 0.28 7.51 -9.38
C ARG A 72 -0.72 6.71 -10.24
N GLY A 73 -1.60 5.95 -9.57
CA GLY A 73 -2.61 5.10 -10.21
C GLY A 73 -2.13 3.69 -10.59
N ASN A 74 -0.84 3.38 -10.50
CA ASN A 74 -0.30 2.05 -10.82
C ASN A 74 -0.47 1.06 -9.64
N VAL A 75 -1.72 0.80 -9.25
CA VAL A 75 -2.09 -0.16 -8.21
C VAL A 75 -3.31 -0.97 -8.65
N THR A 76 -3.34 -2.25 -8.28
CA THR A 76 -4.44 -3.17 -8.59
C THR A 76 -5.07 -3.70 -7.31
N SER A 77 -6.32 -4.16 -7.37
CA SER A 77 -6.94 -4.82 -6.21
C SER A 77 -6.11 -6.04 -5.77
N LEU A 78 -5.90 -6.19 -4.47
CA LEU A 78 -5.20 -7.35 -3.91
C LEU A 78 -5.88 -8.68 -4.25
N SER A 79 -7.19 -8.68 -4.49
CA SER A 79 -7.93 -9.89 -4.91
C SER A 79 -7.55 -10.38 -6.30
N GLU A 80 -6.90 -9.55 -7.12
CA GLU A 80 -6.45 -9.89 -8.48
C GLU A 80 -5.00 -10.39 -8.50
N LEU A 81 -4.32 -10.43 -7.35
CA LEU A 81 -2.95 -10.93 -7.27
C LEU A 81 -2.94 -12.43 -7.58
N ASN A 82 -2.21 -12.82 -8.62
CA ASN A 82 -1.90 -14.20 -8.96
C ASN A 82 -0.47 -14.53 -8.48
N GLU A 83 -0.31 -15.32 -7.42
CA GLU A 83 1.00 -15.56 -6.81
C GLU A 83 2.01 -16.20 -7.78
N ASN A 84 1.54 -16.90 -8.82
CA ASN A 84 2.42 -17.58 -9.78
C ASN A 84 3.23 -16.62 -10.66
N GLU A 85 2.79 -15.37 -10.79
CA GLU A 85 3.44 -14.31 -11.59
C GLU A 85 4.58 -13.61 -10.85
N PHE A 86 4.68 -13.82 -9.53
CA PHE A 86 5.62 -13.11 -8.67
C PHE A 86 6.65 -14.07 -8.04
N SER A 87 7.83 -13.54 -7.76
CA SER A 87 8.91 -14.27 -7.07
C SER A 87 9.05 -13.91 -5.61
N ALA A 88 8.56 -12.73 -5.21
CA ALA A 88 8.66 -12.21 -3.86
C ALA A 88 7.50 -11.25 -3.58
N LEU A 89 7.29 -11.01 -2.30
CA LEU A 89 6.30 -10.10 -1.74
C LEU A 89 7.01 -9.10 -0.82
N ILE A 90 6.71 -7.83 -0.97
CA ILE A 90 7.12 -6.77 -0.04
C ILE A 90 5.87 -6.11 0.53
N VAL A 91 5.85 -5.90 1.83
CA VAL A 91 4.78 -5.19 2.54
C VAL A 91 5.41 -4.03 3.30
N PRO A 92 5.44 -2.81 2.72
CA PRO A 92 5.90 -1.61 3.41
C PRO A 92 5.07 -1.36 4.69
N GLY A 93 5.68 -0.71 5.67
CA GLY A 93 5.09 -0.47 6.98
C GLY A 93 3.99 0.60 7.00
N GLY A 94 3.84 1.22 8.17
CA GLY A 94 2.69 2.06 8.51
C GLY A 94 1.63 1.29 9.30
N PHE A 95 0.91 1.99 10.18
CA PHE A 95 -0.14 1.39 11.01
C PHE A 95 -1.32 0.88 10.20
N GLY A 96 -1.48 1.31 8.94
CA GLY A 96 -2.45 0.73 8.02
C GLY A 96 -2.23 -0.77 7.82
N VAL A 97 -1.00 -1.29 7.94
CA VAL A 97 -0.74 -2.74 7.87
C VAL A 97 -1.51 -3.47 8.97
N ALA A 98 -1.37 -3.02 10.22
CA ALA A 98 -2.02 -3.63 11.38
C ALA A 98 -3.53 -3.32 11.47
N LYS A 99 -4.05 -2.38 10.69
CA LYS A 99 -5.47 -1.99 10.69
C LYS A 99 -6.24 -2.54 9.51
N ASN A 100 -5.60 -2.60 8.34
CA ASN A 100 -6.25 -2.86 7.06
C ASN A 100 -5.82 -4.22 6.47
N LEU A 101 -4.70 -4.81 6.90
CA LEU A 101 -4.22 -6.11 6.39
C LEU A 101 -4.34 -7.27 7.39
N SER A 102 -4.95 -7.04 8.56
CA SER A 102 -5.21 -8.05 9.59
C SER A 102 -6.69 -8.09 9.97
N THR A 103 -7.11 -9.22 10.54
CA THR A 103 -8.47 -9.51 11.05
C THR A 103 -8.50 -9.60 12.55
#